data_AF-A0A6A5T0H6-F1
#
_entry.id   AF-A0A6A5T0H6-F1
#
_cell.length_a   1.000
_cell.length_b   1.000
_cell.length_c   1.000
_cell.angle_alpha   90.00
_cell.angle_beta   90.00
_cell.angle_gamma   90.00
#
_symmetry.space_group_name_H-M   'P 1'
#
loop_
_entity.id
_entity.type
_entity.pdbx_description
1 polymer ?
#
loop_
_entity_poly.entity_id
_entity_poly.type
_entity_poly.pdbx_seq_one_letter_code
_entity_poly.pdbx_strand_id
1 'polypeptide(L)'
;APGDIVCRYESTTKSAVNYYTCTELALKYSITVEKFFLLNPSVDRDCDTIKPNTVYSDDEADIQPVLSTNGFCGPQYSNTTCLGLDKQCCNGETWKCGDQLVDCQAGTCFSGACQGFPSEYSMDGKCGYQNNMLLCGGKWGTCCGIAGKCGTGEAFCGVGKCQNCNCTIVIPSPPPFPGASSTTTLAVSTPTPGGLSPDGSCGGANKYQCKGSSFGDCCSSSGFCGSTTGHCTAGCQTTFGTCTT
;
A
#
# COMPACT_ATOMS: atom_id res chain seq x y z
N ALA A 1 4.84 -12.35 24.14
CA ALA A 1 3.51 -11.74 24.36
C ALA A 1 3.34 -10.59 23.37
N PRO A 2 2.10 -10.21 23.01
CA PRO A 2 1.85 -9.03 22.19
C PRO A 2 2.53 -7.80 22.81
N GLY A 3 3.39 -7.10 22.07
CA GLY A 3 4.21 -5.99 22.58
C GLY A 3 5.57 -6.41 23.18
N ASP A 4 5.89 -7.70 23.23
CA ASP A 4 7.23 -8.16 23.56
C ASP A 4 8.18 -7.94 22.38
N ILE A 5 9.41 -7.61 22.72
CA ILE A 5 10.52 -7.49 21.78
C ILE A 5 10.89 -8.91 21.39
N VAL A 6 10.56 -9.32 20.17
CA VAL A 6 11.01 -10.62 19.64
C VAL A 6 12.31 -10.39 18.92
N CYS A 7 13.38 -10.91 19.51
CA CYS A 7 14.73 -10.82 18.99
C CYS A 7 14.78 -11.57 17.64
N ARG A 8 15.03 -10.86 16.54
CA ARG A 8 15.29 -11.51 15.25
C ARG A 8 16.64 -12.23 15.25
N TYR A 9 17.61 -11.61 15.91
CA TYR A 9 18.91 -12.18 16.23
C TYR A 9 19.27 -11.89 17.68
N GLU A 10 19.93 -12.87 18.28
CA GLU A 10 20.30 -12.89 19.68
C GLU A 10 21.82 -13.11 19.78
N SER A 11 22.47 -12.49 20.77
CA SER A 11 23.79 -12.91 21.22
C SER A 11 23.79 -13.18 22.70
N THR A 12 24.57 -14.19 23.05
CA THR A 12 24.92 -14.49 24.42
C THR A 12 26.17 -13.69 24.81
N THR A 13 26.10 -12.98 25.93
CA THR A 13 27.28 -12.35 26.53
C THR A 13 28.31 -13.40 26.96
N LYS A 14 29.58 -13.01 26.97
CA LYS A 14 30.67 -13.85 27.49
C LYS A 14 30.54 -14.02 29.01
N SER A 15 31.33 -14.94 29.58
CA SER A 15 31.40 -15.18 31.02
C SER A 15 31.93 -13.98 31.82
N ALA A 16 32.65 -13.08 31.17
CA ALA A 16 33.04 -11.78 31.71
C ALA A 16 32.37 -10.68 30.89
N VAL A 17 31.69 -9.76 31.58
CA VAL A 17 31.06 -8.56 31.01
C VAL A 17 31.63 -7.32 31.69
N ASN A 18 31.58 -6.20 31.00
CA ASN A 18 32.03 -4.90 31.48
C ASN A 18 31.21 -3.78 30.82
N TYR A 19 31.48 -2.54 31.21
CA TYR A 19 30.81 -1.34 30.67
C TYR A 19 30.78 -1.27 29.12
N TYR A 20 31.78 -1.81 28.41
CA TYR A 20 31.82 -1.81 26.94
C TYR A 20 30.94 -2.88 26.30
N THR A 21 30.46 -3.87 27.07
CA THR A 21 29.76 -5.05 26.52
C THR A 21 28.48 -4.67 25.77
N CYS A 22 27.68 -3.71 26.25
CA CYS A 22 26.50 -3.24 25.52
C CYS A 22 26.87 -2.59 24.18
N THR A 23 28.00 -1.87 24.12
CA THR A 23 28.48 -1.25 22.88
C THR A 23 28.98 -2.30 21.90
N GLU A 24 29.72 -3.31 22.38
CA GLU A 24 30.18 -4.44 21.55
C GLU A 24 29.01 -5.23 20.95
N LEU A 25 27.96 -5.49 21.75
CA LEU A 25 26.75 -6.16 21.29
C LEU A 25 26.01 -5.34 20.23
N ALA A 26 25.82 -4.03 20.48
CA ALA A 26 25.19 -3.13 19.52
C ALA A 26 25.96 -3.06 18.18
N LEU A 27 27.29 -2.97 18.24
CA LEU A 27 28.15 -2.89 17.05
C LEU A 27 28.17 -4.19 16.24
N LYS A 28 27.95 -5.35 16.86
CA LYS A 28 28.00 -6.65 16.20
C LYS A 28 27.03 -6.79 15.02
N TYR A 29 25.89 -6.13 15.09
CA TYR A 29 24.88 -6.09 14.02
C TYR A 29 24.55 -4.68 13.56
N SER A 30 25.44 -3.71 13.83
CA SER A 30 25.32 -2.34 13.34
C SER A 30 24.06 -1.58 13.83
N ILE A 31 23.58 -1.87 15.04
CA ILE A 31 22.54 -1.06 15.70
C ILE A 31 23.17 0.02 16.57
N THR A 32 22.42 1.08 16.89
CA THR A 32 22.88 2.08 17.86
C THR A 32 22.80 1.52 19.29
N VAL A 33 23.70 1.97 20.17
CA VAL A 33 23.65 1.60 21.60
C VAL A 33 22.31 2.00 22.24
N GLU A 34 21.74 3.10 21.77
CA GLU A 34 20.41 3.57 22.20
C GLU A 34 19.29 2.62 21.76
N LYS A 35 19.39 2.07 20.54
CA LYS A 35 18.49 1.01 20.07
C LYS A 35 18.66 -0.25 20.92
N PHE A 36 19.88 -0.64 21.27
CA PHE A 36 20.13 -1.80 22.14
C PHE A 36 19.40 -1.70 23.49
N PHE A 37 19.40 -0.54 24.14
CA PHE A 37 18.66 -0.34 25.40
C PHE A 37 17.14 -0.37 25.21
N LEU A 38 16.62 0.14 24.09
CA LEU A 38 15.20 0.00 23.75
C LEU A 38 14.80 -1.47 23.55
N LEU A 39 15.71 -2.28 23.00
CA LEU A 39 15.51 -3.70 22.77
C LEU A 39 15.64 -4.57 24.03
N ASN A 40 16.37 -4.07 25.03
CA ASN A 40 16.68 -4.79 26.25
C ASN A 40 16.38 -3.92 27.46
N PRO A 41 15.10 -3.60 27.75
CA PRO A 41 14.70 -2.64 28.77
C PRO A 41 15.05 -3.06 30.21
N SER A 42 15.50 -4.30 30.42
CA SER A 42 16.05 -4.79 31.67
C SER A 42 17.53 -4.43 31.89
N VAL A 43 18.18 -3.83 30.90
CA VAL A 43 19.54 -3.31 30.95
C VAL A 43 19.49 -1.79 31.03
N ASP A 44 20.08 -1.24 32.08
CA ASP A 44 20.15 0.21 32.29
C ASP A 44 21.02 0.88 31.22
N ARG A 45 20.78 2.17 30.99
CA ARG A 45 21.52 2.96 29.97
C ARG A 45 23.02 3.05 30.24
N ASP A 46 23.43 2.83 31.48
CA ASP A 46 24.84 2.80 31.88
C ASP A 46 25.48 1.40 31.72
N CYS A 47 24.71 0.41 31.25
CA CYS A 47 25.12 -0.99 31.04
C CYS A 47 25.45 -1.78 32.31
N ASP A 48 25.25 -1.22 33.51
CA ASP A 48 25.64 -1.86 34.78
C ASP A 48 24.85 -3.13 35.12
N THR A 49 23.63 -3.26 34.63
CA THR A 49 22.75 -4.43 34.87
C THR A 49 22.91 -5.54 33.84
N ILE A 50 23.88 -5.42 32.92
CA ILE A 50 24.20 -6.50 31.98
C ILE A 50 24.75 -7.72 32.72
N LYS A 51 24.29 -8.91 32.33
CA LYS A 51 24.65 -10.17 32.98
C LYS A 51 25.53 -11.01 32.08
N PRO A 52 26.51 -11.74 32.63
CA PRO A 52 27.29 -12.71 31.87
C PRO A 52 26.44 -13.92 31.47
N ASN A 53 26.81 -14.59 30.38
CA ASN A 53 26.13 -15.76 29.82
C ASN A 53 24.61 -15.57 29.64
N THR A 54 24.17 -14.35 29.36
CA THR A 54 22.77 -13.97 29.20
C THR A 54 22.51 -13.57 27.76
N VAL A 55 21.34 -13.91 27.26
CA VAL A 55 20.92 -13.63 25.89
C VAL A 55 20.30 -12.24 25.82
N TYR A 56 20.72 -11.46 24.82
CA TYR A 56 20.20 -10.12 24.53
C TYR A 56 19.87 -10.00 23.03
N SER A 57 18.92 -9.12 22.72
CA SER A 57 18.52 -8.80 21.35
C SER A 57 19.52 -7.83 20.72
N ASP A 58 20.04 -8.14 19.53
CA ASP A 58 21.11 -7.33 18.93
C ASP A 58 20.85 -6.82 17.49
N ASP A 59 19.71 -7.14 16.86
CA ASP A 59 19.35 -6.63 15.52
C ASP A 59 18.03 -5.84 15.57
N GLU A 60 17.56 -5.30 14.44
CA GLU A 60 16.18 -4.81 14.28
C GLU A 60 15.18 -5.83 14.81
N ALA A 61 14.83 -5.71 16.09
CA ALA A 61 13.70 -6.42 16.63
C ALA A 61 12.46 -5.78 16.02
N ASP A 62 11.66 -6.63 15.38
CA ASP A 62 10.26 -6.33 15.22
C ASP A 62 9.67 -6.30 16.63
N ILE A 63 9.25 -5.12 17.09
CA ILE A 63 8.27 -5.05 18.16
C ILE A 63 7.09 -5.84 17.61
N GLN A 64 6.81 -7.02 18.18
CA GLN A 64 5.68 -7.78 17.66
C GLN A 64 4.46 -6.91 17.82
N PRO A 65 3.84 -6.51 16.70
CA PRO A 65 2.80 -5.52 16.75
C PRO A 65 1.68 -6.13 17.59
N VAL A 66 1.15 -5.35 18.53
CA VAL A 66 0.16 -5.86 19.49
C VAL A 66 -1.06 -6.29 18.68
N LEU A 67 -1.29 -7.59 18.56
CA LEU A 67 -2.41 -8.10 17.77
C LEU A 67 -3.73 -7.71 18.44
N SER A 68 -4.68 -7.24 17.64
CA SER A 68 -6.04 -6.99 18.11
C SER A 68 -6.70 -8.29 18.60
N THR A 69 -7.21 -8.28 19.82
CA THR A 69 -7.93 -9.43 20.40
C THR A 69 -9.45 -9.23 20.43
N ASN A 70 -9.91 -7.99 20.27
CA ASN A 70 -11.31 -7.59 20.36
C ASN A 70 -11.83 -6.99 19.04
N GLY A 71 -11.02 -7.03 17.97
CA GLY A 71 -11.36 -6.49 16.66
C GLY A 71 -11.19 -4.98 16.53
N PHE A 72 -10.62 -4.29 17.53
CA PHE A 72 -10.29 -2.88 17.48
C PHE A 72 -8.80 -2.63 17.26
N CYS A 73 -8.45 -1.53 16.59
CA CYS A 73 -7.11 -1.26 16.10
C CYS A 73 -6.73 0.22 16.15
N GLY A 74 -5.43 0.51 16.06
CA GLY A 74 -4.90 1.86 15.96
C GLY A 74 -4.63 2.56 17.30
N PRO A 75 -4.32 3.87 17.29
CA PRO A 75 -3.79 4.59 18.44
C PRO A 75 -4.74 4.66 19.64
N GLN A 76 -6.04 4.61 19.38
CA GLN A 76 -7.06 4.60 20.44
C GLN A 76 -7.12 3.29 21.22
N TYR A 77 -6.53 2.22 20.67
CA TYR A 77 -6.54 0.88 21.23
C TYR A 77 -5.11 0.38 21.45
N SER A 78 -4.27 1.21 22.05
CA SER A 78 -2.87 0.88 22.37
C SER A 78 -2.03 0.51 21.14
N ASN A 79 -2.29 1.15 19.99
CA ASN A 79 -1.64 0.85 18.71
C ASN A 79 -1.76 -0.63 18.29
N THR A 80 -2.87 -1.29 18.64
CA THR A 80 -3.10 -2.67 18.18
C THR A 80 -3.20 -2.73 16.66
N THR A 81 -2.64 -3.80 16.08
CA THR A 81 -2.68 -4.06 14.65
C THR A 81 -3.68 -5.16 14.31
N CYS A 82 -4.20 -5.08 13.09
CA CYS A 82 -4.99 -6.14 12.47
C CYS A 82 -4.12 -7.06 11.58
N LEU A 83 -2.87 -6.63 11.29
CA LEU A 83 -1.98 -7.36 10.39
C LEU A 83 -1.65 -8.75 10.95
N GLY A 84 -1.91 -9.80 10.18
CA GLY A 84 -1.74 -11.19 10.60
C GLY A 84 -2.97 -11.85 11.24
N LEU A 85 -4.12 -11.15 11.32
CA LEU A 85 -5.42 -11.72 11.68
C LEU A 85 -6.24 -12.06 10.43
N ASP A 86 -7.40 -12.71 10.60
CA ASP A 86 -8.35 -12.98 9.50
C ASP A 86 -8.80 -11.68 8.79
N LYS A 87 -8.98 -10.61 9.55
CA LYS A 87 -9.31 -9.27 9.06
C LYS A 87 -8.09 -8.38 9.20
N GLN A 88 -7.43 -8.07 8.09
CA GLN A 88 -6.07 -7.52 8.11
C GLN A 88 -5.97 -6.00 8.05
N CYS A 89 -7.05 -5.29 7.71
CA CYS A 89 -7.05 -3.85 7.53
C CYS A 89 -7.58 -3.16 8.78
N CYS A 90 -6.85 -2.16 9.28
CA CYS A 90 -7.35 -1.27 10.31
C CYS A 90 -8.05 -0.08 9.65
N ASN A 91 -9.38 -0.04 9.73
CA ASN A 91 -10.16 1.08 9.22
C ASN A 91 -9.95 2.31 10.12
N GLY A 92 -9.36 3.37 9.60
CA GLY A 92 -9.04 4.60 10.32
C GLY A 92 -10.24 5.48 10.69
N GLU A 93 -11.43 5.16 10.19
CA GLU A 93 -12.67 5.86 10.56
C GLU A 93 -13.39 5.15 11.70
N THR A 94 -13.49 3.82 11.62
CA THR A 94 -14.22 3.00 12.60
C THR A 94 -13.32 2.41 13.69
N TRP A 95 -12.00 2.42 13.48
CA TRP A 95 -10.98 1.80 14.32
C TRP A 95 -11.20 0.31 14.56
N LYS A 96 -11.75 -0.37 13.54
CA LYS A 96 -12.04 -1.80 13.55
C LYS A 96 -11.24 -2.54 12.50
N CYS A 97 -10.93 -3.79 12.81
CA CYS A 97 -10.36 -4.71 11.84
C CYS A 97 -11.41 -5.12 10.81
N GLY A 98 -11.06 -4.96 9.54
CA GLY A 98 -11.86 -5.31 8.38
C GLY A 98 -11.01 -5.97 7.29
N ASP A 99 -11.67 -6.47 6.27
CA ASP A 99 -11.09 -7.12 5.09
C ASP A 99 -11.77 -6.69 3.79
N GLN A 100 -12.82 -5.88 3.88
CA GLN A 100 -13.55 -5.40 2.73
C GLN A 100 -12.81 -4.24 2.08
N LEU A 101 -13.08 -4.01 0.79
CA LEU A 101 -12.51 -2.87 0.07
C LEU A 101 -12.75 -1.55 0.81
N VAL A 102 -13.91 -1.40 1.46
CA VAL A 102 -14.25 -0.19 2.23
C VAL A 102 -13.32 0.04 3.41
N ASP A 103 -12.77 -1.01 4.01
CA ASP A 103 -11.85 -0.97 5.15
C ASP A 103 -10.40 -0.77 4.72
N CYS A 104 -10.04 -1.34 3.56
CA CYS A 104 -8.67 -1.42 3.08
C CYS A 104 -8.29 -0.33 2.08
N GLN A 105 -9.23 0.40 1.50
CA GLN A 105 -8.96 1.42 0.48
C GLN A 105 -8.12 2.58 0.98
N ALA A 106 -7.38 3.20 0.05
CA ALA A 106 -6.63 4.42 0.27
C ALA A 106 -7.52 5.53 0.87
N GLY A 107 -6.99 6.28 1.84
CA GLY A 107 -7.73 7.34 2.53
C GLY A 107 -8.68 6.88 3.64
N THR A 108 -8.90 5.56 3.78
CA THR A 108 -9.68 4.96 4.88
C THR A 108 -8.85 4.01 5.73
N CYS A 109 -7.98 3.20 5.10
CA CYS A 109 -7.14 2.26 5.83
C CYS A 109 -5.97 2.98 6.53
N PHE A 110 -5.90 2.84 7.85
CA PHE A 110 -4.88 3.47 8.69
C PHE A 110 -3.62 2.62 8.83
N SER A 111 -3.78 1.31 9.01
CA SER A 111 -2.68 0.36 9.17
C SER A 111 -3.09 -1.06 8.78
N GLY A 112 -2.13 -1.98 8.71
CA GLY A 112 -2.37 -3.35 8.27
C GLY A 112 -2.28 -3.51 6.76
N ALA A 113 -3.04 -4.44 6.18
CA ALA A 113 -2.96 -4.80 4.76
C ALA A 113 -3.71 -3.81 3.84
N CYS A 114 -3.37 -2.52 3.92
CA CYS A 114 -4.01 -1.47 3.13
C CYS A 114 -3.70 -1.56 1.63
N GLN A 115 -4.67 -1.14 0.80
CA GLN A 115 -4.50 -0.96 -0.65
C GLN A 115 -3.73 0.33 -0.91
N GLY A 116 -2.46 0.21 -1.31
CA GLY A 116 -1.51 1.32 -1.39
C GLY A 116 -0.90 1.59 0.01
N PHE A 117 0.38 1.32 0.18
CA PHE A 117 0.99 1.04 1.49
C PHE A 117 0.85 2.22 2.50
N PRO A 118 0.62 1.93 3.80
CA PRO A 118 -0.20 2.71 4.75
C PRO A 118 0.41 4.00 5.32
N SER A 119 1.52 4.49 4.76
CA SER A 119 2.10 5.80 5.11
C SER A 119 2.00 6.81 3.99
N GLU A 120 1.62 6.37 2.79
CA GLU A 120 1.62 7.22 1.62
C GLU A 120 0.31 7.98 1.44
N TYR A 121 -0.79 7.62 2.10
CA TYR A 121 -2.10 8.23 1.81
C TYR A 121 -2.64 9.10 2.93
N SER A 122 -3.22 10.24 2.54
CA SER A 122 -3.81 11.23 3.44
C SER A 122 -4.98 10.67 4.23
N MET A 123 -4.94 10.83 5.55
CA MET A 123 -6.02 10.47 6.48
C MET A 123 -6.86 11.68 6.93
N ASP A 124 -6.37 12.89 6.72
CA ASP A 124 -7.02 14.16 7.13
C ASP A 124 -7.26 15.12 5.95
N GLY A 125 -7.02 14.66 4.72
CA GLY A 125 -7.14 15.44 3.50
C GLY A 125 -5.96 16.36 3.19
N LYS A 126 -4.88 16.34 3.98
CA LYS A 126 -3.63 17.06 3.67
C LYS A 126 -2.65 16.21 2.89
N CYS A 127 -1.91 16.82 1.97
CA CYS A 127 -1.10 16.08 1.01
C CYS A 127 0.14 16.84 0.50
N GLY A 128 0.97 16.10 -0.24
CA GLY A 128 2.17 16.45 -0.98
C GLY A 128 3.27 17.06 -0.14
N TYR A 129 4.13 17.89 -0.75
CA TYR A 129 5.43 18.25 -0.15
C TYR A 129 5.31 18.96 1.19
N GLN A 130 4.20 19.68 1.44
CA GLN A 130 3.92 20.34 2.71
C GLN A 130 3.64 19.34 3.84
N ASN A 131 3.24 18.12 3.49
CA ASN A 131 2.78 17.07 4.41
C ASN A 131 3.51 15.75 4.11
N ASN A 132 4.85 15.76 4.14
CA ASN A 132 5.68 14.56 3.98
C ASN A 132 5.38 13.73 2.71
N MET A 133 5.04 14.40 1.61
CA MET A 133 4.72 13.76 0.32
C MET A 133 3.48 12.86 0.35
N LEU A 134 2.57 13.05 1.32
CA LEU A 134 1.30 12.33 1.40
C LEU A 134 0.50 12.42 0.08
N LEU A 135 0.09 11.28 -0.46
CA LEU A 135 -0.78 11.08 -1.60
C LEU A 135 -2.25 11.21 -1.21
N CYS A 136 -3.10 11.43 -2.20
CA CYS A 136 -4.55 11.50 -2.05
C CYS A 136 -5.21 10.23 -2.59
N GLY A 137 -6.23 9.75 -1.90
CA GLY A 137 -6.99 8.58 -2.30
C GLY A 137 -8.33 8.47 -1.55
N GLY A 138 -9.21 7.63 -2.07
CA GLY A 138 -10.55 7.39 -1.52
C GLY A 138 -11.37 8.67 -1.41
N LYS A 139 -11.97 8.90 -0.24
CA LYS A 139 -12.87 10.04 0.01
C LYS A 139 -12.20 11.41 -0.12
N TRP A 140 -10.88 11.47 0.01
CA TRP A 140 -10.13 12.73 -0.06
C TRP A 140 -9.90 13.19 -1.50
N GLY A 141 -10.13 12.33 -2.48
CA GLY A 141 -9.97 12.64 -3.90
C GLY A 141 -8.65 12.15 -4.49
N THR A 142 -8.51 12.27 -5.80
CA THR A 142 -7.41 11.63 -6.55
C THR A 142 -6.21 12.53 -6.80
N CYS A 143 -6.29 13.81 -6.42
CA CYS A 143 -5.31 14.82 -6.76
C CYS A 143 -4.86 15.56 -5.51
N CYS A 144 -3.55 15.78 -5.40
CA CYS A 144 -3.03 16.68 -4.40
C CYS A 144 -2.88 18.08 -5.00
N GLY A 145 -3.67 19.03 -4.51
CA GLY A 145 -3.58 20.42 -4.95
C GLY A 145 -2.31 21.09 -4.45
N ILE A 146 -1.87 22.15 -5.13
CA ILE A 146 -0.70 22.98 -4.75
C ILE A 146 -0.82 23.61 -3.35
N ALA A 147 -2.03 23.69 -2.80
CA ALA A 147 -2.28 24.14 -1.44
C ALA A 147 -2.05 23.04 -0.38
N GLY A 148 -1.59 21.85 -0.78
CA GLY A 148 -1.38 20.71 0.10
C GLY A 148 -2.68 20.09 0.60
N LYS A 149 -3.75 20.14 -0.22
CA LYS A 149 -5.06 19.55 0.09
C LYS A 149 -5.49 18.59 -1.00
N CYS A 150 -6.02 17.45 -0.57
CA CYS A 150 -6.62 16.48 -1.45
C CYS A 150 -7.95 16.96 -2.00
N GLY A 151 -8.22 16.60 -3.26
CA GLY A 151 -9.51 16.79 -3.88
C GLY A 151 -9.59 16.14 -5.25
N THR A 152 -10.71 16.37 -5.91
CA THR A 152 -11.02 15.87 -7.26
C THR A 152 -11.49 17.03 -8.13
N GLY A 153 -11.37 16.89 -9.45
CA GLY A 153 -11.85 17.87 -10.42
C GLY A 153 -10.82 18.97 -10.72
N GLU A 154 -11.15 19.84 -11.68
CA GLU A 154 -10.21 20.79 -12.28
C GLU A 154 -9.55 21.75 -11.27
N ALA A 155 -10.27 22.13 -10.21
CA ALA A 155 -9.72 22.99 -9.16
C ALA A 155 -8.54 22.36 -8.40
N PHE A 156 -8.45 21.02 -8.36
CA PHE A 156 -7.41 20.26 -7.67
C PHE A 156 -6.47 19.56 -8.63
N CYS A 157 -7.00 18.98 -9.70
CA CYS A 157 -6.27 18.19 -10.69
C CYS A 157 -5.77 19.03 -11.86
N GLY A 158 -6.27 20.25 -12.05
CA GLY A 158 -5.95 21.08 -13.21
C GLY A 158 -4.49 21.47 -13.32
N VAL A 159 -4.14 21.94 -14.52
CA VAL A 159 -2.80 22.36 -14.89
C VAL A 159 -2.32 23.47 -13.96
N GLY A 160 -1.16 23.28 -13.34
CA GLY A 160 -0.59 24.23 -12.38
C GLY A 160 -1.39 24.36 -11.07
N LYS A 161 -2.41 23.51 -10.85
CA LYS A 161 -3.18 23.41 -9.60
C LYS A 161 -2.89 22.14 -8.83
N CYS A 162 -2.35 21.13 -9.49
CA CYS A 162 -2.02 19.83 -8.92
C CYS A 162 -0.50 19.65 -8.82
N GLN A 163 -0.03 19.09 -7.72
CA GLN A 163 1.40 18.84 -7.47
C GLN A 163 1.79 17.36 -7.53
N ASN A 164 0.89 16.45 -7.14
CA ASN A 164 1.13 15.01 -7.20
C ASN A 164 -0.19 14.23 -7.31
N CYS A 165 -0.09 12.92 -7.52
CA CYS A 165 -1.22 12.04 -7.86
C CYS A 165 -1.75 12.31 -9.28
N ASN A 166 -3.08 12.31 -9.50
CA ASN A 166 -3.67 12.33 -10.84
C ASN A 166 -3.77 13.74 -11.47
N CYS A 167 -2.63 14.42 -11.63
CA CYS A 167 -2.56 15.77 -12.17
C CYS A 167 -2.71 15.83 -13.69
N THR A 168 -3.45 16.82 -14.18
CA THR A 168 -3.49 17.19 -15.60
C THR A 168 -2.22 17.96 -15.96
N ILE A 169 -1.36 17.35 -16.78
CA ILE A 169 -0.18 18.02 -17.35
C ILE A 169 -0.48 18.42 -18.80
N VAL A 170 -0.15 19.66 -19.18
CA VAL A 170 -0.14 20.06 -20.60
C VAL A 170 1.24 19.71 -21.13
N ILE A 171 1.30 18.64 -21.92
CA ILE A 171 2.48 18.39 -22.75
C ILE A 171 2.29 19.28 -23.98
N PRO A 172 3.16 20.29 -24.23
CA PRO A 172 3.01 21.14 -25.39
C PRO A 172 3.02 20.25 -26.64
N SER A 173 1.93 20.31 -27.40
CA SER A 173 1.78 19.57 -28.64
C SER A 173 2.91 19.99 -29.59
N PRO A 174 3.59 19.05 -30.29
CA PRO A 174 4.45 19.44 -31.40
C PRO A 174 3.65 20.27 -32.41
N PRO A 175 4.25 21.27 -33.08
CA PRO A 175 3.53 22.21 -33.92
C PRO A 175 2.70 21.50 -35.01
N PRO A 176 1.51 22.04 -35.33
CA PRO A 176 0.48 21.31 -36.07
C PRO A 176 0.84 21.13 -37.55
N PHE A 177 0.72 19.88 -38.03
CA PHE A 177 0.48 19.62 -39.45
C PHE A 177 -0.95 20.09 -39.80
N PRO A 178 -1.16 20.84 -40.89
CA PRO A 178 -2.47 21.33 -41.25
C PRO A 178 -3.35 20.17 -41.76
N GLY A 179 -4.39 19.78 -41.00
CA GLY A 179 -5.38 18.83 -41.53
C GLY A 179 -6.26 18.04 -40.56
N ALA A 180 -6.28 18.27 -39.25
CA ALA A 180 -7.26 17.62 -38.39
C ALA A 180 -7.72 18.53 -37.25
N SER A 181 -8.97 18.99 -37.34
CA SER A 181 -9.71 19.48 -36.18
C SER A 181 -10.20 18.26 -35.41
N SER A 182 -9.76 18.10 -34.16
CA SER A 182 -10.24 17.04 -33.28
C SER A 182 -10.39 17.60 -31.87
N THR A 183 -11.65 17.83 -31.49
CA THR A 183 -12.07 17.94 -30.09
C THR A 183 -11.80 16.62 -29.41
N THR A 184 -10.68 16.52 -28.69
CA THR A 184 -10.39 15.40 -27.79
C THR A 184 -10.92 15.72 -26.40
N THR A 185 -12.16 15.33 -26.14
CA THR A 185 -12.43 14.61 -24.88
C THR A 185 -11.69 13.28 -24.96
N LEU A 186 -11.14 12.76 -23.85
CA LEU A 186 -10.84 11.35 -23.52
C LEU A 186 -9.89 11.35 -22.30
N ALA A 187 -10.20 10.71 -21.18
CA ALA A 187 -10.46 9.29 -20.92
C ALA A 187 -9.17 8.45 -20.77
N VAL A 188 -9.22 7.63 -19.73
CA VAL A 188 -8.53 6.36 -19.48
C VAL A 188 -7.67 5.88 -20.65
N SER A 189 -6.39 5.70 -20.34
CA SER A 189 -5.33 5.00 -21.08
C SER A 189 -5.83 4.20 -22.28
N THR A 190 -5.55 4.67 -23.50
CA THR A 190 -5.72 3.85 -24.72
C THR A 190 -4.77 2.66 -24.66
N PRO A 191 -5.26 1.41 -24.51
CA PRO A 191 -4.47 0.21 -24.63
C PRO A 191 -4.25 -0.10 -26.11
N THR A 192 -3.10 -0.68 -26.40
CA THR A 192 -2.78 -1.23 -27.72
C THR A 192 -3.90 -2.16 -28.18
N PRO A 193 -4.40 -2.05 -29.43
CA PRO A 193 -5.35 -3.02 -29.96
C PRO A 193 -4.78 -4.43 -29.84
N GLY A 194 -5.49 -5.33 -29.17
CA GLY A 194 -4.95 -6.67 -28.82
C GLY A 194 -4.40 -6.82 -27.40
N GLY A 195 -4.36 -5.76 -26.59
CA GLY A 195 -3.87 -5.79 -25.21
C GLY A 195 -4.85 -6.40 -24.20
N LEU A 196 -4.36 -6.59 -22.97
CA LEU A 196 -5.17 -6.97 -21.82
C LEU A 196 -6.28 -5.95 -21.56
N SER A 197 -7.50 -6.44 -21.34
CA SER A 197 -8.69 -5.60 -21.14
C SER A 197 -8.54 -4.69 -19.91
N PRO A 198 -8.61 -3.36 -20.07
CA PRO A 198 -8.50 -2.40 -18.96
C PRO A 198 -9.82 -2.19 -18.20
N ASP A 199 -10.96 -2.49 -18.84
CA ASP A 199 -12.30 -2.11 -18.42
C ASP A 199 -13.28 -3.30 -18.42
N GLY A 200 -12.80 -4.51 -18.70
CA GLY A 200 -13.60 -5.72 -18.79
C GLY A 200 -14.27 -5.92 -20.15
N SER A 201 -14.05 -5.05 -21.15
CA SER A 201 -14.51 -5.28 -22.53
C SER A 201 -13.52 -6.11 -23.35
N CYS A 202 -14.00 -6.91 -24.30
CA CYS A 202 -13.17 -7.80 -25.11
C CYS A 202 -13.65 -7.95 -26.55
N GLY A 203 -12.70 -8.22 -27.46
CA GLY A 203 -12.98 -8.27 -28.89
C GLY A 203 -13.34 -6.91 -29.50
N GLY A 204 -14.24 -6.90 -30.49
CA GLY A 204 -14.68 -5.69 -31.19
C GLY A 204 -13.58 -4.94 -31.94
N ALA A 205 -13.77 -3.63 -32.15
CA ALA A 205 -12.80 -2.79 -32.87
C ALA A 205 -11.44 -2.67 -32.16
N ASN A 206 -11.44 -2.84 -30.82
CA ASN A 206 -10.25 -2.68 -29.98
C ASN A 206 -9.49 -4.01 -29.76
N LYS A 207 -10.09 -5.15 -30.12
CA LYS A 207 -9.46 -6.49 -30.06
C LYS A 207 -8.92 -6.87 -28.67
N TYR A 208 -9.48 -6.36 -27.58
CA TYR A 208 -8.95 -6.62 -26.24
C TYR A 208 -9.07 -8.08 -25.84
N GLN A 209 -8.11 -8.54 -25.02
CA GLN A 209 -8.02 -9.90 -24.52
C GLN A 209 -8.36 -9.99 -23.03
N CYS A 210 -9.09 -11.04 -22.67
CA CYS A 210 -9.47 -11.36 -21.29
C CYS A 210 -8.44 -12.24 -20.58
N LYS A 211 -7.61 -12.97 -21.32
CA LYS A 211 -6.66 -13.94 -20.76
C LYS A 211 -5.62 -13.25 -19.86
N GLY A 212 -5.69 -13.50 -18.56
CA GLY A 212 -4.85 -12.87 -17.53
C GLY A 212 -5.43 -11.58 -16.94
N SER A 213 -6.68 -11.23 -17.25
CA SER A 213 -7.37 -10.08 -16.69
C SER A 213 -8.05 -10.40 -15.36
N SER A 214 -8.13 -9.41 -14.46
CA SER A 214 -8.86 -9.52 -13.18
C SER A 214 -10.37 -9.68 -13.36
N PHE A 215 -10.91 -9.39 -14.54
CA PHE A 215 -12.33 -9.58 -14.87
C PHE A 215 -12.66 -11.03 -15.24
N GLY A 216 -11.66 -11.87 -15.48
CA GLY A 216 -11.81 -13.27 -15.89
C GLY A 216 -11.29 -13.53 -17.31
N ASP A 217 -11.02 -14.79 -17.61
CA ASP A 217 -10.24 -15.19 -18.79
C ASP A 217 -11.07 -15.36 -20.08
N CYS A 218 -12.39 -15.43 -19.98
CA CYS A 218 -13.27 -15.75 -21.10
C CYS A 218 -13.89 -14.48 -21.69
N CYS A 219 -13.92 -14.38 -23.02
CA CYS A 219 -14.58 -13.30 -23.71
C CYS A 219 -15.96 -13.75 -24.18
N SER A 220 -17.04 -13.24 -23.58
CA SER A 220 -18.41 -13.61 -23.96
C SER A 220 -18.79 -13.15 -25.38
N SER A 221 -19.87 -13.70 -25.93
CA SER A 221 -20.46 -13.27 -27.21
C SER A 221 -20.85 -11.79 -27.22
N SER A 222 -21.17 -11.25 -26.05
CA SER A 222 -21.53 -9.84 -25.83
C SER A 222 -20.32 -8.91 -25.76
N GLY A 223 -19.09 -9.42 -25.83
CA GLY A 223 -17.86 -8.62 -25.80
C GLY A 223 -17.41 -8.21 -24.40
N PHE A 224 -17.66 -9.04 -23.39
CA PHE A 224 -17.24 -8.80 -22.00
C PHE A 224 -16.47 -9.97 -21.39
N CYS A 225 -15.44 -9.65 -20.61
CA CYS A 225 -14.62 -10.59 -19.86
C CYS A 225 -15.35 -11.17 -18.65
N GLY A 226 -15.18 -12.46 -18.41
CA GLY A 226 -15.75 -13.16 -17.25
C GLY A 226 -15.16 -14.56 -17.08
N SER A 227 -15.50 -15.20 -15.96
CA SER A 227 -15.09 -16.59 -15.67
C SER A 227 -16.27 -17.55 -15.47
N THR A 228 -17.51 -17.08 -15.65
CA THR A 228 -18.70 -17.92 -15.47
C THR A 228 -18.99 -18.75 -16.71
N THR A 229 -19.71 -19.86 -16.55
CA THR A 229 -20.10 -20.74 -17.66
C THR A 229 -20.75 -19.98 -18.82
N GLY A 230 -21.60 -18.99 -18.53
CA GLY A 230 -22.24 -18.15 -19.56
C GLY A 230 -21.26 -17.27 -20.35
N HIS A 231 -20.09 -16.96 -19.80
CA HIS A 231 -19.05 -16.17 -20.48
C HIS A 231 -18.06 -17.07 -21.23
N CYS A 232 -17.83 -18.29 -20.74
CA CYS A 232 -16.83 -19.22 -21.28
C CYS A 232 -17.35 -20.22 -22.31
N THR A 233 -18.66 -20.46 -22.37
CA THR A 233 -19.27 -21.48 -23.24
C THR A 233 -19.91 -20.88 -24.51
N ALA A 234 -21.24 -20.91 -24.63
CA ALA A 234 -21.95 -20.60 -25.86
C ALA A 234 -21.68 -19.17 -26.38
N GLY A 235 -20.98 -19.08 -27.51
CA GLY A 235 -20.65 -17.82 -28.18
C GLY A 235 -19.40 -17.12 -27.64
N CYS A 236 -18.62 -17.77 -26.78
CA CYS A 236 -17.34 -17.23 -26.33
C CYS A 236 -16.36 -17.03 -27.50
N GLN A 237 -15.70 -15.87 -27.53
CA GLN A 237 -14.79 -15.46 -28.59
C GLN A 237 -13.36 -15.94 -28.31
N THR A 238 -13.00 -17.09 -28.85
CA THR A 238 -11.70 -17.77 -28.62
C THR A 238 -10.47 -16.96 -29.03
N THR A 239 -10.61 -16.00 -29.95
CA THR A 239 -9.53 -15.08 -30.34
C THR A 239 -9.15 -14.10 -29.23
N PHE A 240 -10.08 -13.85 -28.29
CA PHE A 240 -9.97 -12.79 -27.28
C PHE A 240 -10.07 -13.32 -25.83
N GLY A 241 -10.20 -14.63 -25.64
CA GLY A 241 -10.28 -15.25 -24.31
C GLY A 241 -10.14 -16.77 -24.34
N THR A 242 -10.08 -17.38 -23.17
CA THR A 242 -9.95 -18.82 -22.99
C THR A 242 -11.33 -19.45 -22.86
N CYS A 243 -11.92 -19.85 -23.99
CA CYS A 243 -13.25 -20.46 -24.00
C CYS A 243 -13.20 -21.96 -23.70
N THR A 244 -14.16 -22.45 -22.91
CA THR A 244 -14.40 -23.88 -22.69
C THR A 244 -15.54 -24.32 -23.59
N THR A 245 -15.31 -25.35 -24.41
CA THR A 245 -16.33 -25.95 -25.29
C THR A 245 -17.41 -26.66 -24.49
#